data_AF-A0A2E5ZIV8-F1
#
_entry.id   AF-A0A2E5ZIV8-F1
#
_cell.length_a   1.000
_cell.length_b   1.000
_cell.length_c   1.000
_cell.angle_alpha   90.00
_cell.angle_beta   90.00
_cell.angle_gamma   90.00
#
_symmetry.space_group_name_H-M   'P 1'
#
loop_
_entity.id
_entity.type
_entity.pdbx_description
1 polymer ?
#
loop_
_entity_poly.entity_id
_entity_poly.type
_entity_poly.pdbx_seq_one_letter_code
_entity_poly.pdbx_strand_id
1 'polypeptide(L)'
;ALTSCAGKSGIVDAMQEFQASRVGRTPDQIREDNEQFIVMTGCLRSKGWTVSDPVPDENGSLGPGEAFAGPDGDLDMDDIRDCISENNLTGG
;
A
#
# COMPACT_ATOMS: atom_id res chain seq x y z
N ALA A 1 18.37 -19.15 -13.13
CA ALA A 1 18.33 -18.16 -12.03
C ALA A 1 16.92 -18.14 -11.48
N LEU A 2 16.74 -18.35 -10.17
CA LEU A 2 15.45 -18.57 -9.51
C LEU A 2 15.24 -17.59 -8.35
N THR A 3 15.67 -16.34 -8.52
CA THR A 3 15.66 -15.33 -7.44
C THR A 3 14.37 -14.50 -7.39
N SER A 4 13.41 -14.67 -8.31
CA SER A 4 12.21 -13.79 -8.36
C SER A 4 11.01 -14.24 -7.51
N CYS A 5 11.03 -15.42 -6.90
CA CYS A 5 9.90 -15.90 -6.09
C CYS A 5 10.02 -15.53 -4.59
N ALA A 6 11.23 -15.23 -4.10
CA ALA A 6 11.45 -14.93 -2.68
C ALA A 6 11.07 -13.48 -2.32
N GLY A 7 11.22 -12.52 -3.25
CA GLY A 7 10.85 -11.12 -3.05
C GLY A 7 9.33 -10.90 -3.03
N LYS A 8 8.58 -11.59 -3.90
CA LYS A 8 7.11 -11.50 -3.92
C LYS A 8 6.45 -11.96 -2.62
N SER A 9 7.02 -12.96 -1.93
CA SER A 9 6.43 -13.48 -0.69
C SER A 9 6.52 -12.48 0.45
N GLY A 10 7.67 -11.82 0.65
CA GLY A 10 7.84 -10.86 1.75
C GLY A 10 6.97 -9.61 1.61
N ILE A 11 6.66 -9.19 0.38
CA ILE A 11 5.76 -8.06 0.11
C ILE A 11 4.32 -8.45 0.43
N VAL A 12 3.88 -9.62 -0.04
CA VAL A 12 2.54 -10.13 0.24
C VAL A 12 2.36 -10.37 1.75
N ASP A 13 3.37 -10.90 2.44
CA ASP A 13 3.34 -11.12 3.89
C ASP A 13 3.26 -9.78 4.65
N ALA A 14 4.08 -8.78 4.30
CA ALA A 14 4.00 -7.44 4.90
C ALA A 14 2.65 -6.76 4.64
N MET A 15 2.08 -6.96 3.45
CA MET A 15 0.75 -6.46 3.09
C MET A 15 -0.37 -7.17 3.87
N GLN A 16 -0.23 -8.48 4.11
CA GLN A 16 -1.18 -9.25 4.92
C GLN A 16 -1.07 -8.88 6.40
N GLU A 17 0.13 -8.68 6.93
CA GLU A 17 0.34 -8.19 8.30
C GLU A 17 -0.24 -6.79 8.50
N PHE A 18 -0.07 -5.91 7.51
CA PHE A 18 -0.68 -4.58 7.53
C PHE A 18 -2.22 -4.67 7.54
N GLN A 19 -2.82 -5.53 6.73
CA GLN A 19 -4.27 -5.76 6.72
C GLN A 19 -4.76 -6.40 8.02
N ALA A 20 -4.04 -7.39 8.56
CA ALA A 20 -4.36 -8.02 9.84
C ALA A 20 -4.29 -7.01 11.00
N SER A 21 -3.36 -6.05 10.96
CA SER A 21 -3.30 -4.95 11.94
C SER A 21 -4.51 -4.02 11.90
N ARG A 22 -5.31 -4.08 10.83
CA ARG A 22 -6.55 -3.30 10.64
C ARG A 22 -7.81 -4.01 11.16
N VAL A 23 -7.70 -5.26 11.59
CA VAL A 23 -8.83 -6.00 12.19
C VAL A 23 -9.27 -5.30 13.49
N GLY A 24 -10.55 -4.96 13.59
CA GLY A 24 -11.13 -4.31 14.77
C GLY A 24 -11.12 -2.78 14.74
N ARG A 25 -10.71 -2.15 13.63
CA ARG A 25 -10.86 -0.70 13.42
C ARG A 25 -12.33 -0.28 13.37
N THR A 26 -12.62 0.92 13.87
CA THR A 26 -13.95 1.53 13.75
C THR A 26 -14.20 2.01 12.32
N PRO A 27 -15.46 2.23 11.90
CA PRO A 27 -15.76 2.78 10.57
C PRO A 27 -15.06 4.13 10.29
N ASP A 28 -14.91 4.98 11.31
CA ASP A 28 -14.21 6.26 11.18
C ASP A 28 -12.71 6.06 10.93
N GLN A 29 -12.09 5.12 11.64
CA GLN A 29 -10.69 4.77 11.40
C GLN A 29 -10.48 4.19 10.00
N ILE A 30 -11.37 3.29 9.55
CA ILE A 30 -11.32 2.73 8.19
C ILE A 30 -11.44 3.83 7.14
N ARG A 31 -12.32 4.82 7.34
CA ARG A 31 -12.44 5.96 6.43
C ARG A 31 -11.15 6.78 6.36
N GLU A 32 -10.57 7.14 7.50
CA GLU A 32 -9.33 7.90 7.55
C GLU A 32 -8.18 7.16 6.87
N ASP A 33 -8.09 5.85 7.13
CA ASP A 33 -7.09 4.98 6.52
C ASP A 33 -7.25 4.87 5.01
N ASN A 34 -8.49 4.78 4.52
CA ASN A 34 -8.81 4.75 3.10
C ASN A 34 -8.41 6.07 2.41
N GLU A 35 -8.68 7.21 3.04
CA GLU A 35 -8.28 8.53 2.53
C GLU A 35 -6.75 8.62 2.41
N GLN A 36 -6.01 8.21 3.45
CA GLN A 36 -4.55 8.16 3.41
C GLN A 36 -4.04 7.21 2.32
N PHE A 37 -4.66 6.04 2.16
CA PHE A 37 -4.31 5.06 1.15
C PHE A 37 -4.49 5.61 -0.27
N ILE A 38 -5.60 6.31 -0.54
CA ILE A 38 -5.86 6.95 -1.84
C ILE A 38 -4.80 8.00 -2.16
N VAL A 39 -4.42 8.84 -1.18
CA VAL A 39 -3.38 9.85 -1.36
C VAL A 39 -2.02 9.20 -1.66
N MET A 40 -1.65 8.18 -0.89
CA MET A 40 -0.39 7.43 -1.07
C MET A 40 -0.31 6.79 -2.47
N THR A 41 -1.35 6.06 -2.88
CA THR A 41 -1.38 5.40 -4.20
C THR A 41 -1.38 6.39 -5.36
N GLY A 42 -2.02 7.55 -5.20
CA GLY A 42 -1.95 8.66 -6.16
C GLY A 42 -0.51 9.18 -6.33
N CYS A 43 0.19 9.39 -5.21
CA CYS A 43 1.59 9.81 -5.23
C CYS A 43 2.50 8.77 -5.90
N LEU A 44 2.40 7.50 -5.52
CA LEU A 44 3.20 6.42 -6.12
C LEU A 44 2.96 6.31 -7.63
N ARG A 45 1.70 6.39 -8.08
CA ARG A 45 1.35 6.39 -9.51
C ARG A 45 2.01 7.56 -10.26
N SER A 46 2.10 8.74 -9.63
CA SER A 46 2.80 9.89 -10.23
C SER A 46 4.31 9.69 -10.36
N LYS A 47 4.91 8.87 -9.48
CA LYS A 47 6.31 8.44 -9.53
C LYS A 47 6.55 7.24 -10.48
N GLY A 48 5.51 6.78 -11.19
CA GLY A 48 5.61 5.70 -12.17
C GLY A 48 5.36 4.29 -11.61
N TRP A 49 4.84 4.19 -10.39
CA TRP A 49 4.47 2.90 -9.83
C TRP A 49 3.26 2.29 -10.53
N THR A 50 3.30 0.97 -10.68
CA THR A 50 2.14 0.19 -11.10
C THR A 50 1.35 -0.24 -9.87
N VAL A 51 0.33 0.56 -9.54
CA VAL A 51 -0.60 0.29 -8.43
C VAL A 51 -1.99 0.06 -8.99
N SER A 52 -2.53 -1.15 -8.83
CA SER A 52 -3.92 -1.47 -9.19
C SER A 52 -4.91 -0.61 -8.42
N ASP A 53 -6.11 -0.42 -9.00
CA ASP A 53 -7.17 0.24 -8.26
C ASP A 53 -7.51 -0.55 -6.99
N PRO A 54 -7.62 0.12 -5.83
CA PRO A 54 -7.91 -0.57 -4.59
C PRO A 54 -9.34 -1.09 -4.59
N VAL A 55 -9.49 -2.33 -4.13
CA VAL A 55 -10.78 -2.97 -3.90
C VAL A 55 -10.99 -3.07 -2.39
N PRO A 56 -12.13 -2.60 -1.86
CA PRO A 56 -12.42 -2.72 -0.43
C PRO A 56 -12.62 -4.18 -0.02
N ASP A 57 -12.14 -4.52 1.17
CA ASP A 57 -12.37 -5.81 1.81
C ASP A 57 -13.78 -5.92 2.46
N GLU A 58 -14.04 -7.02 3.17
CA GLU A 58 -15.30 -7.27 3.88
C GLU A 58 -15.64 -6.19 4.93
N ASN A 59 -14.63 -5.47 5.43
CA ASN A 59 -14.78 -4.39 6.41
C ASN A 59 -14.82 -3.00 5.74
N GLY A 60 -14.65 -2.92 4.42
CA GLY A 60 -14.56 -1.68 3.67
C GLY A 60 -13.17 -1.03 3.69
N SER A 61 -12.13 -1.72 4.16
CA SER A 61 -10.75 -1.24 4.15
C SER A 61 -10.15 -1.40 2.75
N LEU A 62 -9.50 -0.35 2.25
CA LEU A 62 -8.75 -0.40 1.02
C LEU A 62 -7.37 -1.03 1.27
N GLY A 63 -6.95 -1.86 0.33
CA GLY A 63 -5.63 -2.48 0.32
C GLY A 63 -4.94 -2.34 -1.04
N PRO A 64 -3.64 -2.66 -1.10
CA PRO A 64 -2.94 -2.75 -2.38
C PRO A 64 -3.55 -3.92 -3.16
N GLY A 65 -4.07 -3.63 -4.36
CA GLY A 65 -4.70 -4.63 -5.21
C GLY A 65 -3.70 -5.63 -5.80
N GLU A 66 -4.02 -6.20 -6.96
CA GLU A 66 -3.20 -7.26 -7.57
C GLU A 66 -1.79 -6.81 -8.00
N ALA A 67 -1.61 -5.52 -8.32
CA ALA A 67 -0.33 -4.94 -8.67
C ALA A 67 0.04 -3.83 -7.69
N PHE A 68 1.23 -3.96 -7.10
CA PHE A 68 1.87 -2.93 -6.29
C PHE A 68 3.38 -3.08 -6.46
N ALA A 69 3.93 -2.37 -7.45
CA ALA A 69 5.34 -2.45 -7.80
C ALA A 69 5.86 -1.08 -8.27
N GLY A 70 7.12 -0.78 -7.93
CA GLY A 70 7.82 0.40 -8.39
C GLY A 70 8.15 0.35 -9.87
N PRO A 71 8.75 1.43 -10.41
CA PRO A 71 9.05 1.57 -11.84
C PRO A 71 9.94 0.44 -12.40
N ASP A 72 10.86 -0.07 -11.56
CA ASP A 72 11.78 -1.16 -11.92
C ASP A 72 11.21 -2.57 -11.64
N GLY A 73 9.96 -2.66 -11.18
CA GLY A 73 9.27 -3.91 -10.87
C GLY A 73 9.47 -4.43 -9.43
N ASP A 74 10.32 -3.78 -8.66
CA ASP A 74 10.55 -4.04 -7.23
C ASP A 74 9.95 -2.92 -6.36
N LEU A 75 9.87 -3.14 -5.04
CA LEU A 75 9.51 -2.07 -4.11
C LEU A 75 10.66 -1.10 -3.93
N ASP A 76 10.38 0.18 -4.11
CA ASP A 76 11.29 1.26 -3.73
C ASP A 76 10.79 1.92 -2.42
N MET A 77 11.56 1.73 -1.34
CA MET A 77 11.19 2.27 -0.03
C MET A 77 11.41 3.78 0.07
N ASP A 78 12.25 4.36 -0.78
CA ASP A 78 12.53 5.79 -0.78
C ASP A 78 11.37 6.54 -1.45
N ASP A 79 10.82 6.01 -2.55
CA ASP A 79 9.58 6.53 -3.14
C ASP A 79 8.39 6.50 -2.17
N ILE A 80 8.26 5.41 -1.40
CA ILE A 80 7.21 5.29 -0.37
C ILE A 80 7.41 6.35 0.72
N ARG A 81 8.64 6.54 1.21
CA ARG A 81 8.97 7.53 2.24
C ARG A 81 8.77 8.96 1.75
N ASP A 82 9.15 9.24 0.50
CA ASP A 82 8.94 10.52 -0.14
C ASP A 82 7.45 10.82 -0.22
N CYS A 83 6.63 9.87 -0.69
CA CYS A 83 5.19 10.06 -0.74
C CYS A 83 4.56 10.29 0.63
N ILE A 84 5.04 9.60 1.67
CA ILE A 84 4.61 9.85 3.05
C ILE A 84 4.97 11.27 3.49
N SER A 85 6.20 11.71 3.25
CA SER A 85 6.68 13.03 3.66
C SER A 85 6.01 14.16 2.87
N GLU A 86 5.84 14.01 1.55
CA GLU A 86 5.23 15.01 0.66
C GLU A 86 3.76 15.26 1.03
N ASN A 87 3.05 14.20 1.42
CA ASN A 87 1.62 14.26 1.71
C ASN A 87 1.32 14.35 3.22
N ASN A 88 2.36 14.49 4.06
CA ASN A 88 2.26 14.49 5.52
C ASN A 88 1.44 13.31 6.07
N LEU A 89 1.62 12.13 5.47
CA LEU A 89 0.96 10.88 5.87
C LEU A 89 1.66 10.26 7.08
N THR A 90 1.90 11.04 8.12
CA THR A 90 2.27 10.49 9.42
C THR A 90 0.98 10.02 10.07
N GLY A 91 0.76 8.70 10.09
CA GLY A 91 -0.36 8.10 10.81
C GLY A 91 -0.42 8.68 12.23
N GLY A 92 -1.58 9.25 12.57
CA GLY A 92 -1.86 9.78 13.90
C GLY A 92 -1.82 8.71 14.97
#